data_AF-A0A923VAS5-F1
#
_entry.id   AF-A0A923VAS5-F1
#
_cell.length_a   1.000
_cell.length_b   1.000
_cell.length_c   1.000
_cell.angle_alpha   90.00
_cell.angle_beta   90.00
_cell.angle_gamma   90.00
#
_symmetry.space_group_name_H-M   'P 1'
#
loop_
_entity.id
_entity.type
_entity.pdbx_description
1 polymer ?
#
loop_
_entity_poly.entity_id
_entity_poly.type
_entity_poly.pdbx_seq_one_letter_code
_entity_poly.pdbx_strand_id
1 'polypeptide(L)'
;MEAKLQTWPVKSGIAGAIIINISPDEFIVAGKGMEIFCTPATPGKLPLAAIDSADEGTFVNGKWVAGRRLNGDETNTSTFSGVGLKLPLPNYSIQRVKLYRFK
;
A
#
# COMPACT_ATOMS: atom_id res chain seq x y z
N MET A 1 -35.75 -1.09 -14.37
CA MET A 1 -34.49 -1.57 -13.75
C MET A 1 -34.04 -0.44 -12.86
N GLU A 2 -34.01 -0.64 -11.54
CA GLU A 2 -33.75 0.45 -10.59
C GLU A 2 -32.49 0.11 -9.79
N ALA A 3 -31.45 0.93 -9.90
CA ALA A 3 -30.24 0.78 -9.13
C ALA A 3 -30.46 1.46 -7.77
N LYS A 4 -30.48 0.65 -6.70
CA LYS A 4 -30.52 1.19 -5.32
C LYS A 4 -29.10 1.57 -4.90
N LEU A 5 -28.90 2.85 -4.60
CA LEU A 5 -27.71 3.34 -3.91
C LEU A 5 -27.79 2.91 -2.45
N GLN A 6 -27.07 1.85 -2.10
CA GLN A 6 -26.86 1.43 -0.72
C GLN A 6 -25.77 2.32 -0.11
N THR A 7 -26.16 3.29 0.71
CA THR A 7 -25.21 4.09 1.49
C THR A 7 -24.74 3.26 2.67
N TRP A 8 -23.46 2.90 2.67
CA TRP A 8 -22.83 2.27 3.82
C TRP A 8 -22.62 3.35 4.88
N PRO A 9 -22.99 3.12 6.16
CA PRO A 9 -22.61 4.04 7.22
C PRO A 9 -21.09 4.16 7.18
N VAL A 10 -20.57 5.38 7.06
CA VAL A 10 -19.15 5.66 7.15
C VAL A 10 -18.73 5.24 8.56
N LYS A 11 -18.22 4.02 8.72
CA LYS A 11 -17.62 3.57 9.96
C LYS A 11 -16.37 4.43 10.14
N SER A 12 -16.51 5.51 10.92
CA SER A 12 -15.38 6.24 11.47
C SER A 12 -14.55 5.24 12.27
N GLY A 13 -13.51 4.73 11.64
CA GLY A 13 -12.53 3.83 12.24
C GLY A 13 -11.25 4.62 12.46
N ILE A 14 -10.61 4.42 13.62
CA ILE A 14 -9.27 4.95 13.87
C ILE A 14 -8.33 4.39 12.79
N ALA A 15 -7.72 5.28 12.01
CA ALA A 15 -6.71 4.97 10.99
C ALA A 15 -5.31 5.13 11.57
N GLY A 16 -4.36 4.32 11.10
CA GLY A 16 -2.98 4.39 11.55
C GLY A 16 -2.11 3.34 10.89
N ALA A 17 -0.84 3.68 10.70
CA ALA A 17 0.16 2.80 10.13
C ALA A 17 1.56 3.05 10.70
N ILE A 18 2.39 2.01 10.67
CA ILE A 18 3.83 2.07 10.86
C ILE A 18 4.51 1.67 9.54
N ILE A 19 5.58 2.38 9.19
CA ILE A 19 6.40 2.12 8.00
C ILE A 19 7.83 1.86 8.49
N ILE A 20 8.39 0.72 8.11
CA ILE A 20 9.75 0.30 8.48
C ILE A 20 10.55 0.15 7.19
N ASN A 21 11.63 0.91 7.07
CA ASN A 21 12.59 0.74 5.97
C ASN A 21 13.50 -0.47 6.26
N ILE A 22 13.54 -1.43 5.33
CA ILE A 22 14.36 -2.66 5.45
C ILE A 22 15.45 -2.76 4.37
N SER A 23 15.37 -1.93 3.33
CA SER A 23 16.31 -1.80 2.20
C SER A 23 16.12 -0.40 1.57
N PRO A 24 17.03 0.12 0.72
CA PRO A 24 16.82 1.40 0.02
C PRO A 24 15.50 1.49 -0.77
N ASP A 25 14.97 0.36 -1.21
CA ASP A 25 13.79 0.23 -2.06
C ASP A 25 12.71 -0.72 -1.48
N GLU A 26 12.93 -1.31 -0.29
CA GLU A 26 11.98 -2.22 0.35
C GLU A 26 11.54 -1.75 1.74
N PHE A 27 10.25 -1.94 2.01
CA PHE A 27 9.58 -1.47 3.22
C PHE A 27 8.61 -2.52 3.76
N ILE A 28 8.42 -2.54 5.08
CA ILE A 28 7.29 -3.20 5.74
C ILE A 28 6.32 -2.12 6.20
N VAL A 29 5.07 -2.24 5.80
CA VAL A 29 3.99 -1.32 6.15
C VAL A 29 2.91 -2.11 6.89
N ALA A 30 2.60 -1.71 8.11
CA ALA A 30 1.56 -2.36 8.91
C ALA A 30 0.55 -1.34 9.42
N GLY A 31 -0.75 -1.60 9.25
CA GLY A 31 -1.77 -0.65 9.68
C GLY A 31 -3.16 -0.94 9.13
N LYS A 32 -4.05 0.05 9.20
CA LYS A 32 -5.40 -0.02 8.64
C LYS A 32 -5.94 1.36 8.26
N GLY A 33 -6.85 1.38 7.29
CA GLY A 33 -7.64 2.56 6.91
C GLY A 33 -6.86 3.76 6.42
N MET A 34 -5.76 3.52 5.72
CA MET A 34 -4.93 4.57 5.14
C MET A 34 -4.53 4.21 3.72
N GLU A 35 -4.33 5.25 2.92
CA GLU A 35 -3.68 5.15 1.62
C GLU A 35 -2.32 5.84 1.71
N ILE A 36 -1.27 5.15 1.28
CA ILE A 36 0.12 5.61 1.42
C ILE A 36 0.71 5.76 0.04
N PHE A 37 0.97 7.00 -0.38
CA PHE A 37 1.64 7.31 -1.64
C PHE A 37 3.15 7.36 -1.46
N CYS A 38 3.88 6.79 -2.42
CA CYS A 38 5.34 6.76 -2.40
C CYS A 38 5.92 7.68 -3.48
N THR A 39 6.87 8.54 -3.10
CA THR A 39 7.60 9.41 -4.02
C THR A 39 9.11 9.31 -3.77
N PRO A 40 9.95 9.48 -4.81
CA PRO A 40 11.39 9.55 -4.63
C PRO A 40 11.79 10.71 -3.70
N ALA A 41 12.53 10.40 -2.62
CA ALA A 41 13.02 11.41 -1.68
C ALA A 41 14.10 12.34 -2.28
N THR A 42 14.72 11.95 -3.39
CA THR A 42 15.80 12.71 -4.05
C THR A 42 15.45 13.00 -5.51
N PRO A 43 15.72 14.23 -6.00
CA PRO A 43 15.61 14.56 -7.42
C PRO A 43 16.50 13.66 -8.29
N GLY A 44 16.11 13.46 -9.55
CA GLY A 44 16.93 12.69 -10.49
C GLY A 44 16.27 12.49 -11.85
N LYS A 45 16.98 11.78 -12.76
CA LYS A 45 16.51 11.48 -14.12
C LYS A 45 15.30 10.54 -14.17
N LEU A 46 14.98 9.89 -13.05
CA LEU A 46 13.82 9.02 -12.84
C LEU A 46 12.99 9.61 -11.67
N PRO A 47 12.12 10.59 -11.94
CA PRO A 47 11.45 11.36 -10.90
C PRO A 47 10.22 10.66 -10.30
N LEU A 48 9.76 9.57 -10.92
CA LEU A 48 8.58 8.82 -10.48
C LEU A 48 8.99 7.54 -9.76
N ALA A 49 8.15 7.10 -8.82
CA ALA A 49 8.25 5.79 -8.19
C ALA A 49 7.03 4.94 -8.52
N ALA A 50 7.26 3.63 -8.68
CA ALA A 50 6.21 2.65 -8.84
C ALA A 50 6.46 1.44 -7.93
N ILE A 51 5.40 0.66 -7.69
CA ILE A 51 5.47 -0.59 -6.94
C ILE A 51 6.01 -1.66 -7.90
N ASP A 52 7.15 -2.26 -7.54
CA ASP A 52 7.68 -3.47 -8.17
C ASP A 52 6.87 -4.69 -7.67
N SER A 53 6.69 -4.77 -6.35
CA SER A 53 5.85 -5.78 -5.71
C SER A 53 5.25 -5.29 -4.41
N ALA A 54 4.01 -5.68 -4.13
CA ALA A 54 3.36 -5.49 -2.84
C ALA A 54 2.75 -6.82 -2.39
N ASP A 55 3.30 -7.42 -1.35
CA ASP A 55 2.81 -8.68 -0.79
C ASP A 55 2.17 -8.42 0.56
N GLU A 56 0.90 -8.78 0.71
CA GLU A 56 0.30 -8.92 2.03
C GLU A 56 0.79 -10.22 2.66
N GLY A 57 1.12 -10.21 3.96
CA GLY A 57 1.63 -11.38 4.64
C GLY A 57 1.75 -11.21 6.15
N THR A 58 2.54 -12.08 6.77
CA THR A 58 2.77 -12.07 8.21
C THR A 58 4.18 -12.54 8.54
N PHE A 59 4.56 -12.46 9.81
CA PHE A 59 5.81 -13.04 10.30
C PHE A 59 5.52 -14.31 11.09
N VAL A 60 6.17 -15.41 10.71
CA VAL A 60 6.15 -16.68 11.46
C VAL A 60 7.58 -16.97 11.90
N ASN A 61 7.80 -17.08 13.21
CA ASN A 61 9.14 -17.28 13.80
C ASN A 61 10.18 -16.25 13.30
N GLY A 62 9.77 -14.98 13.22
CA GLY A 62 10.62 -13.87 12.77
C GLY A 62 10.92 -13.84 11.26
N LYS A 63 10.35 -14.78 10.48
CA LYS A 63 10.53 -14.83 9.02
C LYS A 63 9.27 -14.37 8.31
N TRP A 64 9.45 -13.59 7.25
CA TRP A 64 8.35 -13.17 6.39
C TRP A 64 7.72 -14.38 5.69
N VAL A 65 6.41 -14.48 5.79
CA VAL A 65 5.58 -15.43 5.06
C VAL A 65 4.61 -14.63 4.22
N ALA A 66 4.84 -14.62 2.90
CA ALA A 66 3.96 -13.96 1.95
C ALA A 66 2.60 -14.68 1.89
N GLY A 67 1.54 -13.90 1.88
CA GLY A 67 0.18 -14.33 1.59
C GLY A 67 -0.15 -14.04 0.12
N ARG A 68 -0.95 -12.99 -0.11
CA ARG A 68 -1.35 -12.58 -1.47
C ARG A 68 -0.51 -11.44 -2.01
N ARG A 69 -0.24 -11.49 -3.32
CA ARG A 69 0.28 -10.37 -4.10
C ARG A 69 -0.87 -9.39 -4.37
N LEU A 70 -0.67 -8.13 -3.99
CA LEU A 70 -1.57 -7.02 -4.30
C LEU A 70 -1.15 -6.38 -5.62
N ASN A 71 -2.13 -5.96 -6.43
CA ASN A 71 -1.92 -5.27 -7.69
C ASN A 71 -3.14 -4.40 -8.02
N GLY A 72 -3.23 -3.86 -9.24
CA GLY A 72 -4.48 -3.35 -9.80
C GLY A 72 -5.27 -2.44 -8.85
N ASP A 73 -6.51 -2.81 -8.56
CA ASP A 73 -7.43 -2.09 -7.69
C ASP A 73 -7.11 -2.20 -6.19
N GLU A 74 -6.35 -3.22 -5.76
CA GLU A 74 -5.85 -3.34 -4.39
C GLU A 74 -4.67 -2.38 -4.11
N THR A 75 -4.05 -1.85 -5.16
CA THR A 75 -3.11 -0.72 -5.08
C THR A 75 -3.76 0.54 -5.66
N ASN A 76 -3.20 1.71 -5.38
CA ASN A 76 -3.57 2.91 -6.11
C ASN A 76 -2.53 3.14 -7.19
N THR A 77 -2.98 3.25 -8.44
CA THR A 77 -2.12 3.62 -9.55
C THR A 77 -2.72 4.88 -10.16
N SER A 78 -2.19 6.04 -9.78
CA SER A 78 -2.64 7.32 -10.31
C SER A 78 -1.49 8.01 -11.00
N THR A 79 -1.72 8.44 -12.25
CA THR A 79 -0.75 9.20 -13.04
C THR A 79 -0.36 10.52 -12.36
N PHE A 80 -1.24 11.09 -11.54
CA PHE A 80 -1.03 12.40 -10.91
C PHE A 80 -0.57 12.33 -9.45
N SER A 81 -1.07 11.35 -8.68
CA SER A 81 -0.73 11.20 -7.26
C SER A 81 0.30 10.10 -6.98
N GLY A 82 0.74 9.37 -8.01
CA GLY A 82 1.73 8.31 -7.92
C GLY A 82 1.12 6.93 -7.61
N VAL A 83 2.00 6.00 -7.25
CA VAL A 83 1.59 4.66 -6.83
C VAL A 83 1.44 4.60 -5.32
N GLY A 84 0.36 3.99 -4.83
CA GLY A 84 0.00 3.96 -3.43
C GLY A 84 -0.44 2.59 -2.93
N LEU A 85 -0.17 2.35 -1.64
CA LEU A 85 -0.61 1.17 -0.91
C LEU A 85 -1.94 1.44 -0.23
N LYS A 86 -2.86 0.49 -0.30
CA LYS A 86 -4.13 0.57 0.42
C LYS A 86 -4.09 -0.35 1.62
N LEU A 87 -4.24 0.23 2.80
CA LEU A 87 -4.47 -0.52 4.03
C LEU A 87 -5.98 -0.62 4.26
N PRO A 88 -6.55 -1.84 4.31
CA PRO A 88 -8.00 -2.02 4.33
C PRO A 88 -8.64 -1.51 5.62
N LEU A 89 -9.96 -1.35 5.59
CA LEU A 89 -10.82 -1.32 6.77
C LEU A 89 -11.76 -2.52 6.73
N PRO A 90 -12.18 -3.06 7.89
CA PRO A 90 -11.79 -2.68 9.25
C PRO A 90 -10.50 -3.37 9.75
N ASN A 91 -9.94 -4.26 8.94
CA ASN A 91 -8.86 -5.18 9.33
C ASN A 91 -7.47 -4.53 9.23
N TYR A 92 -6.55 -5.01 10.06
CA TYR A 92 -5.13 -4.70 9.90
C TYR A 92 -4.52 -5.53 8.77
N SER A 93 -3.57 -4.95 8.07
CA SER A 93 -2.77 -5.61 7.05
C SER A 93 -1.29 -5.32 7.29
N ILE A 94 -0.44 -6.29 6.97
CA ILE A 94 1.02 -6.11 6.90
C ILE A 94 1.41 -6.36 5.45
N GLN A 95 2.02 -5.36 4.83
CA GLN A 95 2.42 -5.38 3.43
C GLN A 95 3.93 -5.20 3.34
N ARG A 96 4.60 -6.12 2.66
CA ARG A 96 6.00 -5.97 2.25
C ARG A 96 6.02 -5.42 0.83
N VAL A 97 6.69 -4.29 0.66
CA VAL A 97 6.59 -3.50 -0.56
C VAL A 97 7.97 -3.18 -1.07
N LYS A 98 8.17 -3.40 -2.37
CA LYS A 98 9.35 -3.02 -3.11
C LYS A 98 9.00 -1.96 -4.14
N LEU A 99 9.82 -0.93 -4.22
CA LEU A 99 9.64 0.21 -5.11
C LEU A 99 10.74 0.27 -6.15
N TYR A 100 10.45 0.87 -7.30
CA TYR A 100 11.47 1.22 -8.30
C TYR A 100 11.20 2.61 -8.86
N ARG A 101 12.23 3.22 -9.46
CA ARG A 101 12.12 4.53 -10.11
C ARG A 101 11.99 4.39 -11.62
N PHE A 102 11.20 5.26 -12.25
CA PHE A 102 11.01 5.30 -13.71
C PHE A 102 10.80 6.73 -14.24
N LYS A 103 10.60 6.88 -15.56
CA LYS A 103 10.32 8.15 -16.24
C LYS A 103 8.85 8.32 -16.57
#